data_AF-A0A9X2GIZ1-F1
#
_entry.id   AF-A0A9X2GIZ1-F1
#
_cell.length_a   1.000
_cell.length_b   1.000
_cell.length_c   1.000
_cell.angle_alpha   90.00
_cell.angle_beta   90.00
_cell.angle_gamma   90.00
#
_symmetry.space_group_name_H-M   'P 1'
#
loop_
_entity.id
_entity.type
_entity.pdbx_description
1 polymer ?
#
loop_
_entity_poly.entity_id
_entity_poly.type
_entity_poly.pdbx_seq_one_letter_code
_entity_poly.pdbx_strand_id
1 'polypeptide(L)'
;MDGGGLSIALLGPLEVRRGGAQVRLTTSRLRTLLAVLAVFAGDAVSVERLALALWGEELPANTRRSVQTYVTRLRRAIGPAAIRTAPDGYLLDVDPGQVDVLRFRALVAEAGRSRGTAAEPALVKEASRLWRGQPFEDVDSDWLRATVSPSLQELHLSTVERRVDLGLAAGRHGELVAELLGLAAGHPLRESLWGRLLVVLGACGRQAEALALYERLRRRLADELGTDPSAELRRIHASLLRPGPPPDVATFPGVAMFSGVVEPCAGACDISGKVEGVCVMPGKGEGLCVISGRGEGDRRFLAFVWSAV
;
A
#
# COMPACT_ATOMS: atom_id res chain seq x y z
N MET A 1 31.64 13.40 -17.29
CA MET A 1 30.80 12.31 -16.77
C MET A 1 30.78 12.45 -15.26
N ASP A 2 29.97 13.37 -14.73
CA ASP A 2 29.92 13.65 -13.29
C ASP A 2 28.46 13.58 -12.81
N GLY A 3 27.87 12.39 -12.98
CA GLY A 3 26.47 12.12 -12.70
C GLY A 3 26.34 11.03 -11.65
N GLY A 4 26.94 11.23 -10.48
CA GLY A 4 26.66 10.38 -9.34
C GLY A 4 25.14 10.38 -9.08
N GLY A 5 24.49 9.25 -9.36
CA GLY A 5 23.03 9.14 -9.40
C GLY A 5 22.36 9.63 -8.11
N LEU A 6 21.19 10.25 -8.25
CA LEU A 6 20.34 10.65 -7.13
C LEU A 6 19.50 9.43 -6.71
N SER A 7 19.62 9.01 -5.45
CA SER A 7 18.77 7.98 -4.86
C SER A 7 17.98 8.54 -3.68
N ILE A 8 16.70 8.21 -3.61
CA ILE A 8 15.77 8.74 -2.62
C ILE A 8 15.03 7.57 -1.98
N ALA A 9 15.05 7.52 -0.64
CA ALA A 9 14.36 6.51 0.12
C ALA A 9 13.34 7.14 1.08
N LEU A 10 12.08 6.75 0.93
CA LEU A 10 10.89 7.29 1.59
C LEU A 10 10.09 6.21 2.34
N LEU A 11 10.41 4.93 2.17
CA LEU A 11 9.80 3.80 2.89
C LEU A 11 10.41 3.64 4.29
N GLY A 12 10.36 4.70 5.09
CA GLY A 12 11.07 4.86 6.36
C GLY A 12 11.56 6.30 6.54
N PRO A 13 12.56 6.52 7.40
CA PRO A 13 13.29 7.79 7.49
C PRO A 13 13.79 8.26 6.12
N LEU A 14 13.66 9.56 5.84
CA LEU A 14 14.03 10.12 4.55
C LEU A 14 15.56 10.03 4.37
N GLU A 15 15.99 9.26 3.38
CA GLU A 15 17.39 9.25 2.94
C GLU A 15 17.51 9.78 1.52
N VAL A 16 18.47 10.68 1.31
CA VAL A 16 18.81 11.23 0.00
C VAL A 16 20.30 11.05 -0.19
N ARG A 17 20.70 10.44 -1.31
CA ARG A 17 22.11 10.31 -1.68
C ARG A 17 22.33 10.79 -3.10
N ARG A 18 23.46 11.43 -3.34
CA ARG A 18 23.91 11.89 -4.65
C ARG A 18 25.34 11.42 -4.86
N GLY A 19 25.56 10.58 -5.86
CA GLY A 19 26.87 9.98 -6.10
C GLY A 19 27.41 9.21 -4.90
N GLY A 20 26.51 8.54 -4.18
CA GLY A 20 26.83 7.78 -2.96
C GLY A 20 26.96 8.63 -1.68
N ALA A 21 27.13 9.95 -1.77
CA ALA A 21 27.22 10.84 -0.61
C ALA A 21 25.82 11.23 -0.10
N GLN A 22 25.64 11.27 1.22
CA GLN A 22 24.36 11.67 1.84
C GLN A 22 24.12 13.18 1.65
N VAL A 23 22.91 13.55 1.22
CA VAL A 23 22.45 14.94 1.12
C VAL A 23 21.55 15.22 2.31
N ARG A 24 21.95 16.16 3.18
CA ARG A 24 21.16 16.55 4.35
C ARG A 24 20.17 17.67 3.99
N LEU A 25 18.89 17.41 4.17
CA LEU A 25 17.82 18.39 4.04
C LEU A 25 17.32 18.78 5.43
N THR A 26 17.84 19.89 5.98
CA THR A 26 17.54 20.32 7.36
C THR A 26 16.15 20.92 7.51
N THR A 27 15.60 21.50 6.45
CA THR A 27 14.27 22.14 6.49
C THR A 27 13.17 21.11 6.22
N SER A 28 12.19 21.00 7.12
CA SER A 28 11.04 20.09 6.96
C SER A 28 10.33 20.27 5.60
N ARG A 29 10.04 21.52 5.20
CA ARG A 29 9.44 21.83 3.90
C ARG A 29 10.28 21.38 2.69
N LEU A 30 11.61 21.33 2.78
CA LEU A 30 12.44 20.80 1.69
C LEU A 30 12.32 19.27 1.60
N ARG A 31 12.24 18.59 2.75
CA ARG A 31 11.98 17.14 2.81
C ARG A 31 10.61 16.81 2.20
N THR A 32 9.58 17.57 2.58
CA THR A 32 8.22 17.44 2.02
C THR A 32 8.18 17.70 0.51
N LEU A 33 8.80 18.79 0.05
CA LEU A 33 8.85 19.09 -1.39
C LEU A 33 9.50 17.94 -2.17
N LEU A 34 10.64 17.43 -1.68
CA LEU A 34 11.32 16.31 -2.32
C LEU A 34 10.47 15.04 -2.30
N ALA A 35 9.85 14.70 -1.18
CA ALA A 35 9.03 13.51 -1.03
C ALA A 35 7.86 13.50 -2.02
N VAL A 36 7.15 14.63 -2.14
CA VAL A 36 6.03 14.76 -3.09
C VAL A 36 6.53 14.60 -4.53
N LEU A 37 7.61 15.30 -4.90
CA LEU A 37 8.18 15.20 -6.24
C LEU A 37 8.71 13.78 -6.55
N ALA A 38 9.25 13.07 -5.56
CA ALA A 38 9.78 11.72 -5.71
C ALA A 38 8.67 10.66 -5.87
N VAL A 39 7.54 10.80 -5.18
CA VAL A 39 6.37 9.93 -5.35
C VAL A 39 5.80 10.00 -6.78
N PHE A 40 5.99 11.14 -7.44
CA PHE A 40 5.59 11.38 -8.84
C PHE A 40 6.81 11.55 -9.75
N ALA A 41 7.95 10.92 -9.44
CA ALA A 41 9.15 11.09 -10.26
C ALA A 41 8.89 10.67 -11.72
N GLY A 42 9.39 11.47 -12.66
CA GLY A 42 9.07 11.35 -14.09
C GLY A 42 7.84 12.15 -14.55
N ASP A 43 6.93 12.49 -13.64
CA ASP A 43 5.71 13.25 -13.94
C ASP A 43 5.77 14.69 -13.40
N ALA A 44 5.07 15.60 -14.08
CA ALA A 44 4.94 16.98 -13.61
C ALA A 44 3.93 17.09 -12.46
N VAL A 45 4.38 17.70 -11.35
CA VAL A 45 3.55 18.01 -10.18
C VAL A 45 3.22 19.50 -10.19
N SER A 46 1.92 19.82 -10.16
CA SER A 46 1.47 21.22 -10.24
C SER A 46 1.89 22.04 -9.02
N VAL A 47 2.02 23.37 -9.20
CA VAL A 47 2.32 24.30 -8.10
C VAL A 47 1.28 24.20 -6.98
N GLU A 48 0.01 24.03 -7.32
CA GLU A 48 -1.11 23.94 -6.39
C GLU A 48 -0.99 22.69 -5.51
N ARG A 49 -0.69 21.53 -6.10
CA ARG A 49 -0.48 20.29 -5.34
C ARG A 49 0.75 20.38 -4.44
N LEU A 50 1.86 20.92 -4.97
CA LEU A 50 3.07 21.14 -4.17
C LEU A 50 2.78 22.07 -2.99
N ALA A 51 1.95 23.10 -3.21
CA ALA A 51 1.58 24.01 -2.15
C ALA A 51 0.71 23.36 -1.08
N LEU A 52 -0.33 22.64 -1.49
CA LEU A 52 -1.20 21.90 -0.57
C LEU A 52 -0.38 20.91 0.28
N ALA A 53 0.59 20.22 -0.33
CA ALA A 53 1.43 19.28 0.40
C ALA A 53 2.40 19.96 1.38
N LEU A 54 2.83 21.20 1.10
CA LEU A 54 3.78 21.96 1.91
C LEU A 54 3.15 22.78 3.04
N TRP A 55 1.92 23.26 2.84
CA TRP A 55 1.25 24.21 3.74
C TRP A 55 -0.15 23.78 4.16
N GLY A 56 -0.69 22.69 3.62
CA GLY A 56 -2.07 22.30 3.88
C GLY A 56 -3.04 23.37 3.39
N GLU A 57 -4.05 23.67 4.21
CA GLU A 57 -5.08 24.67 3.90
C GLU A 57 -4.60 26.12 4.11
N GLU A 58 -3.56 26.33 4.93
CA GLU A 58 -3.03 27.66 5.25
C GLU A 58 -1.96 28.11 4.23
N LEU A 59 -2.42 28.44 3.02
CA LEU A 59 -1.56 28.82 1.91
C LEU A 59 -0.91 30.21 2.11
N PRO A 60 0.36 30.39 1.69
CA PRO A 60 0.99 31.71 1.66
C PRO A 60 0.29 32.67 0.70
N ALA A 61 0.33 33.98 1.00
CA ALA A 61 -0.26 35.03 0.13
C ALA A 61 0.24 34.99 -1.32
N ASN A 62 1.49 34.55 -1.55
CA ASN A 62 2.01 34.27 -2.88
C ASN A 62 2.57 32.84 -2.95
N THR A 63 1.65 31.90 -3.15
CA THR A 63 1.92 30.45 -3.26
C THR A 63 2.99 30.13 -4.30
N ARG A 64 2.84 30.66 -5.53
CA ARG A 64 3.76 30.33 -6.64
C ARG A 64 5.18 30.77 -6.35
N ARG A 65 5.38 32.00 -5.85
CA ARG A 65 6.70 32.52 -5.47
C ARG A 65 7.30 31.74 -4.30
N SER A 66 6.48 31.31 -3.36
CA SER A 66 6.90 30.49 -2.23
C SER A 66 7.42 29.13 -2.70
N VAL A 67 6.65 28.42 -3.54
CA VAL A 67 7.08 27.14 -4.15
C VAL A 67 8.38 27.31 -4.93
N GLN A 68 8.48 28.33 -5.80
CA GLN A 68 9.69 28.64 -6.57
C GLN A 68 10.93 28.82 -5.67
N THR A 69 10.76 29.44 -4.50
CA THR A 69 11.85 29.64 -3.53
C THR A 69 12.34 28.31 -2.97
N TYR A 70 11.43 27.41 -2.58
CA TYR A 70 11.80 26.09 -2.09
C TYR A 70 12.38 25.20 -3.19
N VAL A 71 11.86 25.26 -4.42
CA VAL A 71 12.44 24.54 -5.57
C VAL A 71 13.87 25.00 -5.83
N THR A 72 14.12 26.31 -5.79
CA THR A 72 15.47 26.87 -5.98
C THR A 72 16.44 26.37 -4.90
N ARG A 73 16.00 26.33 -3.64
CA ARG A 73 16.80 25.79 -2.52
C ARG A 73 17.03 24.28 -2.67
N LEU A 74 16.02 23.53 -3.08
CA LEU A 74 16.12 22.09 -3.29
C LEU A 74 17.10 21.77 -4.43
N ARG A 75 17.01 22.46 -5.57
CA ARG A 75 17.98 22.37 -6.68
C ARG A 75 19.43 22.59 -6.23
N ARG A 76 19.68 23.52 -5.30
CA ARG A 76 21.03 23.73 -4.75
C ARG A 76 21.51 22.52 -3.94
N ALA A 77 20.62 21.84 -3.23
CA ALA A 77 20.95 20.68 -2.40
C ALA A 77 21.16 19.39 -3.22
N ILE A 78 20.24 19.08 -4.14
CA ILE A 78 20.23 17.79 -4.86
C ILE A 78 20.81 17.87 -6.28
N GLY A 79 21.10 19.08 -6.76
CA GLY A 79 21.63 19.34 -8.09
C GLY A 79 20.61 20.07 -8.98
N PRO A 80 21.06 21.06 -9.78
CA PRO A 80 20.15 21.92 -10.54
C PRO A 80 19.38 21.17 -11.63
N ALA A 81 19.98 20.12 -12.21
CA ALA A 81 19.36 19.30 -13.25
C ALA A 81 18.31 18.32 -12.72
N ALA A 82 18.32 18.02 -11.41
CA ALA A 82 17.42 17.01 -10.82
C ALA A 82 15.95 17.45 -10.80
N ILE A 83 15.67 18.75 -10.87
CA ILE A 83 14.29 19.26 -10.91
C ILE A 83 14.13 20.11 -12.15
N ARG A 84 13.23 19.71 -13.05
CA ARG A 84 12.90 20.48 -14.25
C ARG A 84 11.63 21.29 -14.04
N THR A 85 11.59 22.46 -14.64
CA THR A 85 10.38 23.29 -14.68
C THR A 85 9.49 22.79 -15.81
N ALA A 86 8.21 22.57 -15.51
CA ALA A 86 7.15 22.24 -16.47
C ALA A 86 6.15 23.42 -16.54
N PRO A 87 5.27 23.49 -17.57
CA PRO A 87 4.34 24.61 -17.75
C PRO A 87 3.59 25.03 -16.48
N ASP A 88 3.06 24.07 -15.71
CA ASP A 88 2.26 24.34 -14.50
C ASP A 88 2.90 23.82 -13.21
N GLY A 89 4.19 23.49 -13.22
CA GLY A 89 4.80 22.88 -12.05
C GLY A 89 6.24 22.42 -12.22
N TYR A 90 6.55 21.34 -11.52
CA TYR A 90 7.90 20.81 -11.43
C TYR A 90 7.89 19.30 -11.51
N LEU A 91 8.92 18.73 -12.13
CA LEU A 91 9.13 17.29 -12.17
C LEU A 91 10.51 16.97 -11.61
N LEU A 92 10.62 15.85 -10.90
CA LEU A 92 11.90 15.28 -10.50
C LEU A 92 12.41 14.41 -11.66
N ASP A 93 13.54 14.81 -12.23
CA ASP A 93 14.22 14.10 -13.31
C ASP A 93 15.21 13.11 -12.69
N VAL A 94 14.69 11.94 -12.34
CA VAL A 94 15.43 10.83 -11.75
C VAL A 94 14.87 9.52 -12.30
N ASP A 95 15.74 8.52 -12.47
CA ASP A 95 15.30 7.16 -12.77
C ASP A 95 14.35 6.66 -11.66
N PRO A 96 13.10 6.24 -11.99
CA PRO A 96 12.15 5.69 -11.03
C PRO A 96 12.73 4.54 -10.18
N GLY A 97 13.68 3.77 -10.70
CA GLY A 97 14.37 2.70 -9.97
C GLY A 97 15.25 3.19 -8.81
N GLN A 98 15.57 4.49 -8.78
CA GLN A 98 16.33 5.13 -7.70
C GLN A 98 15.43 5.75 -6.61
N VAL A 99 14.12 5.66 -6.77
CA VAL A 99 13.13 6.05 -5.74
C VAL A 99 12.51 4.78 -5.17
N ASP A 100 12.74 4.49 -3.90
CA ASP A 100 12.32 3.22 -3.28
C ASP A 100 10.81 2.96 -3.36
N VAL A 101 9.95 3.99 -3.25
CA VAL A 101 8.50 3.88 -3.41
C VAL A 101 8.11 3.39 -4.80
N LEU A 102 8.75 3.93 -5.85
CA LEU A 102 8.45 3.56 -7.23
C LEU A 102 9.05 2.19 -7.56
N ARG A 103 10.27 1.92 -7.12
CA ARG A 103 10.89 0.60 -7.22
C ARG A 103 10.07 -0.47 -6.49
N PHE A 104 9.54 -0.18 -5.31
CA PHE A 104 8.68 -1.09 -4.55
C PHE A 104 7.42 -1.43 -5.36
N ARG A 105 6.71 -0.42 -5.88
CA ARG A 105 5.52 -0.65 -6.73
C ARG A 105 5.85 -1.48 -7.96
N ALA A 106 6.98 -1.20 -8.62
CA ALA A 106 7.42 -1.96 -9.79
C ALA A 106 7.71 -3.43 -9.46
N LEU A 107 8.45 -3.70 -8.37
CA LEU A 107 8.77 -5.05 -7.91
C LEU A 107 7.50 -5.83 -7.52
N VAL A 108 6.53 -5.20 -6.87
CA VAL A 108 5.26 -5.86 -6.51
C VAL A 108 4.43 -6.17 -7.75
N ALA A 109 4.37 -5.26 -8.72
CA ALA A 109 3.70 -5.50 -10.00
C ALA A 109 4.38 -6.62 -10.80
N GLU A 110 5.71 -6.67 -10.80
CA GLU A 110 6.47 -7.76 -11.41
C GLU A 110 6.24 -9.09 -10.71
N ALA A 111 6.29 -9.13 -9.37
CA ALA A 111 5.97 -10.32 -8.59
C ALA A 111 4.55 -10.85 -8.89
N GLY A 112 3.58 -9.94 -9.05
CA GLY A 112 2.21 -10.27 -9.46
C GLY A 112 2.15 -10.96 -10.83
N ARG A 113 2.92 -10.47 -11.81
CA ARG A 113 3.03 -11.07 -13.16
C ARG A 113 3.82 -12.38 -13.15
N SER A 114 4.73 -12.55 -12.21
CA SER A 114 5.56 -13.75 -12.03
C SER A 114 4.95 -14.77 -11.06
N ARG A 115 3.67 -14.64 -10.69
CA ARG A 115 3.00 -15.54 -9.73
C ARG A 115 3.15 -17.01 -10.10
N GLY A 116 3.55 -17.84 -9.13
CA GLY A 116 3.74 -19.27 -9.30
C GLY A 116 5.03 -19.67 -10.03
N THR A 117 5.84 -18.70 -10.48
CA THR A 117 7.15 -18.96 -11.07
C THR A 117 8.25 -18.94 -10.01
N ALA A 118 9.44 -19.46 -10.35
CA ALA A 118 10.61 -19.41 -9.47
C ALA A 118 11.12 -17.99 -9.16
N ALA A 119 10.73 -16.98 -9.96
CA ALA A 119 11.17 -15.59 -9.79
C ALA A 119 10.41 -14.85 -8.68
N GLU A 120 9.13 -15.19 -8.45
CA GLU A 120 8.26 -14.47 -7.51
C GLU A 120 8.83 -14.33 -6.09
N PRO A 121 9.36 -15.38 -5.44
CA PRO A 121 9.91 -15.25 -4.09
C PRO A 121 11.06 -14.26 -3.99
N ALA A 122 11.90 -14.16 -5.01
CA ALA A 122 13.01 -13.21 -5.03
C ALA A 122 12.51 -11.76 -5.14
N LEU A 123 11.54 -11.51 -6.02
CA LEU A 123 10.93 -10.19 -6.22
C LEU A 123 10.20 -9.71 -4.95
N VAL A 124 9.39 -10.57 -4.33
CA VAL A 124 8.68 -10.24 -3.08
C VAL A 124 9.67 -9.95 -1.94
N LYS A 125 10.75 -10.74 -1.86
CA LYS A 125 11.81 -10.53 -0.87
C LYS A 125 12.55 -9.22 -1.09
N GLU A 126 12.86 -8.86 -2.33
CA GLU A 126 13.49 -7.59 -2.67
C GLU A 126 12.58 -6.41 -2.35
N ALA A 127 11.30 -6.47 -2.74
CA ALA A 127 10.30 -5.46 -2.43
C ALA A 127 10.18 -5.22 -0.92
N SER A 128 10.14 -6.30 -0.14
CA SER A 128 10.04 -6.22 1.33
C SER A 128 11.25 -5.53 1.98
N ARG A 129 12.46 -5.68 1.40
CA ARG A 129 13.70 -5.09 1.93
C ARG A 129 13.80 -3.57 1.75
N LEU A 130 13.00 -2.99 0.87
CA LEU A 130 12.98 -1.54 0.67
C LEU A 130 12.35 -0.79 1.87
N TRP A 131 11.52 -1.49 2.65
CA TRP A 131 10.87 -0.95 3.83
C TRP A 131 11.84 -0.95 5.02
N ARG A 132 12.08 0.25 5.56
CA ARG A 132 12.96 0.53 6.71
C ARG A 132 12.19 1.06 7.93
N GLY A 133 10.92 1.43 7.77
CA GLY A 133 10.09 2.04 8.82
C GLY A 133 8.74 2.48 8.28
N GLN A 134 8.13 3.46 8.95
CA GLN A 134 6.87 4.05 8.47
C GLN A 134 7.13 4.87 7.20
N PRO A 135 6.27 4.79 6.18
CA PRO A 135 6.48 5.58 4.97
C PRO A 135 6.40 7.06 5.33
N PHE A 136 7.34 7.85 4.82
CA PHE A 136 7.44 9.29 5.05
C PHE A 136 7.68 9.69 6.52
N GLU A 137 8.32 8.84 7.33
CA GLU A 137 8.51 9.04 8.78
C GLU A 137 9.04 10.43 9.17
N ASP A 138 10.00 10.96 8.40
CA ASP A 138 10.64 12.26 8.64
C ASP A 138 10.03 13.42 7.83
N VAL A 139 8.89 13.19 7.17
CA VAL A 139 8.28 14.13 6.26
C VAL A 139 6.97 14.64 6.85
N ASP A 140 6.94 15.94 7.14
CA ASP A 140 5.76 16.57 7.68
C ASP A 140 4.84 17.04 6.55
N SER A 141 3.86 16.20 6.20
CA SER A 141 2.86 16.48 5.18
C SER A 141 1.58 15.70 5.42
N ASP A 142 0.53 16.39 5.86
CA ASP A 142 -0.81 15.79 5.98
C ASP A 142 -1.34 15.29 4.64
N TRP A 143 -0.98 15.96 3.55
CA TRP A 143 -1.36 15.54 2.22
C TRP A 143 -0.81 14.17 1.86
N LEU A 144 0.50 13.90 2.09
CA LEU A 144 1.09 12.57 1.86
C LEU A 144 0.48 11.51 2.80
N ARG A 145 0.23 11.87 4.07
CA ARG A 145 -0.42 11.00 5.06
C ARG A 145 -1.83 10.60 4.62
N ALA A 146 -2.60 11.52 4.05
CA ALA A 146 -3.98 11.28 3.64
C ALA A 146 -4.11 10.62 2.26
N THR A 147 -3.23 10.94 1.31
CA THR A 147 -3.44 10.57 -0.11
C THR A 147 -2.55 9.45 -0.62
N VAL A 148 -1.31 9.33 -0.12
CA VAL A 148 -0.33 8.37 -0.64
C VAL A 148 -0.12 7.21 0.34
N SER A 149 0.07 7.55 1.62
CA SER A 149 0.43 6.60 2.67
C SER A 149 -0.53 5.42 2.82
N PRO A 150 -1.87 5.60 2.77
CA PRO A 150 -2.80 4.49 2.99
C PRO A 150 -2.67 3.40 1.92
N SER A 151 -2.63 3.80 0.65
CA SER A 151 -2.44 2.87 -0.47
C SER A 151 -1.09 2.14 -0.42
N LEU A 152 -0.05 2.83 0.05
CA LEU A 152 1.30 2.29 0.14
C LEU A 152 1.43 1.30 1.31
N GLN A 153 0.80 1.60 2.45
CA GLN A 153 0.71 0.69 3.59
C GLN A 153 -0.12 -0.55 3.25
N GLU A 154 -1.24 -0.41 2.55
CA GLU A 154 -2.03 -1.55 2.10
C GLU A 154 -1.22 -2.46 1.17
N LEU A 155 -0.52 -1.86 0.20
CA LEU A 155 0.38 -2.60 -0.70
C LEU A 155 1.50 -3.31 0.05
N HIS A 156 2.07 -2.68 1.08
CA HIS A 156 3.06 -3.30 1.95
C HIS A 156 2.52 -4.53 2.65
N LEU A 157 1.38 -4.40 3.31
CA LEU A 157 0.77 -5.50 4.06
C LEU A 157 0.43 -6.67 3.14
N SER A 158 -0.11 -6.40 1.95
CA SER A 158 -0.33 -7.44 0.94
C SER A 158 0.97 -8.13 0.49
N THR A 159 2.07 -7.36 0.36
CA THR A 159 3.38 -7.91 0.01
C THR A 159 3.93 -8.79 1.13
N VAL A 160 3.75 -8.37 2.38
CA VAL A 160 4.14 -9.13 3.58
C VAL A 160 3.33 -10.42 3.70
N GLU A 161 2.02 -10.35 3.52
CA GLU A 161 1.13 -11.53 3.46
C GLU A 161 1.59 -12.50 2.38
N ARG A 162 1.92 -12.00 1.19
CA ARG A 162 2.41 -12.85 0.10
C ARG A 162 3.76 -13.49 0.44
N ARG A 163 4.68 -12.76 1.08
CA ARG A 163 5.96 -13.31 1.54
C ARG A 163 5.75 -14.45 2.53
N VAL A 164 4.80 -14.29 3.45
CA VAL A 164 4.42 -15.32 4.42
C VAL A 164 3.87 -16.55 3.69
N ASP A 165 2.98 -16.37 2.72
CA ASP A 165 2.41 -17.49 1.94
C ASP A 165 3.48 -18.29 1.21
N LEU A 166 4.43 -17.59 0.58
CA LEU A 166 5.59 -18.21 -0.09
C LEU A 166 6.54 -18.90 0.91
N GLY A 167 6.66 -18.36 2.12
CA GLY A 167 7.42 -19.00 3.21
C GLY A 167 6.75 -20.29 3.71
N LEU A 168 5.44 -20.26 3.86
CA LEU A 168 4.63 -21.41 4.26
C LEU A 168 4.70 -22.55 3.24
N ALA A 169 4.53 -22.23 1.95
CA ALA A 169 4.66 -23.19 0.86
C ALA A 169 6.07 -23.81 0.77
N ALA A 170 7.09 -23.08 1.22
CA ALA A 170 8.47 -23.54 1.30
C ALA A 170 8.82 -24.26 2.62
N GLY A 171 7.85 -24.50 3.52
CA GLY A 171 8.07 -25.18 4.79
C GLY A 171 8.78 -24.35 5.87
N ARG A 172 8.96 -23.04 5.68
CA ARG A 172 9.67 -22.15 6.61
C ARG A 172 8.76 -21.62 7.73
N HIS A 173 8.20 -22.51 8.54
CA HIS A 173 7.13 -22.16 9.49
C HIS A 173 7.64 -21.45 10.77
N GLY A 174 8.76 -21.89 11.33
CA GLY A 174 9.24 -21.42 12.64
C GLY A 174 9.62 -19.94 12.71
N GLU A 175 10.20 -19.40 11.64
CA GLU A 175 10.65 -17.99 11.57
C GLU A 175 9.49 -17.00 11.40
N LEU A 176 8.31 -17.48 10.94
CA LEU A 176 7.17 -16.62 10.59
C LEU A 176 6.28 -16.28 11.79
N VAL A 177 6.31 -17.08 12.88
CA VAL A 177 5.38 -16.91 14.01
C VAL A 177 5.60 -15.57 14.72
N ALA A 178 6.84 -15.26 15.09
CA ALA A 178 7.16 -14.04 15.83
C ALA A 178 6.83 -12.78 15.02
N GLU A 179 7.14 -12.82 13.72
CA GLU A 179 6.84 -11.74 12.78
C GLU A 179 5.33 -11.53 12.62
N LEU A 180 4.56 -12.58 12.36
CA LEU A 180 3.11 -12.50 12.21
C LEU A 180 2.39 -12.06 13.49
N LEU A 181 2.90 -12.44 14.67
CA LEU A 181 2.37 -11.94 15.93
C LEU A 181 2.50 -10.42 16.04
N GLY A 182 3.66 -9.86 15.67
CA GLY A 182 3.87 -8.42 15.65
C GLY A 182 2.96 -7.70 14.66
N LEU A 183 2.84 -8.23 13.44
CA LEU A 183 1.98 -7.66 12.39
C LEU A 183 0.50 -7.72 12.75
N ALA A 184 0.02 -8.86 13.26
CA ALA A 184 -1.36 -9.03 13.67
C ALA A 184 -1.72 -8.13 14.87
N ALA A 185 -0.78 -7.92 15.80
CA ALA A 185 -0.96 -6.99 16.91
C ALA A 185 -1.04 -5.53 16.43
N GLY A 186 -0.24 -5.13 15.44
CA GLY A 186 -0.28 -3.80 14.83
C GLY A 186 -1.50 -3.55 13.93
N HIS A 187 -2.09 -4.61 13.38
CA HIS A 187 -3.24 -4.57 12.48
C HIS A 187 -4.37 -5.48 12.99
N PRO A 188 -4.98 -5.15 14.15
CA PRO A 188 -5.86 -6.05 14.88
C PRO A 188 -7.12 -6.46 14.11
N LEU A 189 -7.60 -5.62 13.19
CA LEU A 189 -8.80 -5.86 12.37
C LEU A 189 -8.50 -6.53 11.02
N ARG A 190 -7.22 -6.81 10.69
CA ARG A 190 -6.83 -7.45 9.43
C ARG A 190 -6.83 -8.96 9.58
N GLU A 191 -8.01 -9.58 9.45
CA GLU A 191 -8.23 -11.01 9.64
C GLU A 191 -7.27 -11.92 8.83
N SER A 192 -6.83 -11.48 7.66
CA SER A 192 -5.90 -12.21 6.78
C SER A 192 -4.53 -12.47 7.41
N LEU A 193 -4.02 -11.57 8.27
CA LEU A 193 -2.78 -11.77 9.02
C LEU A 193 -2.99 -12.80 10.14
N TRP A 194 -4.13 -12.73 10.82
CA TRP A 194 -4.49 -13.68 11.86
C TRP A 194 -4.67 -15.08 11.28
N GLY A 195 -5.36 -15.22 10.14
CA GLY A 195 -5.52 -16.50 9.46
C GLY A 195 -4.18 -17.17 9.16
N ARG A 196 -3.20 -16.42 8.64
CA ARG A 196 -1.83 -16.92 8.41
C ARG A 196 -1.15 -17.33 9.71
N LEU A 197 -1.26 -16.52 10.76
CA LEU A 197 -0.70 -16.87 12.07
C LEU A 197 -1.29 -18.18 12.61
N LEU A 198 -2.60 -18.37 12.50
CA LEU A 198 -3.29 -19.60 12.92
C LEU A 198 -2.78 -20.82 12.15
N VAL A 199 -2.60 -20.70 10.83
CA VAL A 199 -2.07 -21.78 9.98
C VAL A 199 -0.64 -22.12 10.36
N VAL A 200 0.23 -21.12 10.52
CA VAL A 200 1.64 -21.33 10.92
C VAL A 200 1.73 -22.02 12.28
N LEU A 201 0.95 -21.57 13.27
CA LEU A 201 0.93 -22.18 14.60
C LEU A 201 0.46 -23.64 14.56
N GLY A 202 -0.59 -23.93 13.77
CA GLY A 202 -1.04 -25.31 13.54
C GLY A 202 0.07 -26.18 12.92
N ALA A 203 0.76 -25.68 11.90
CA ALA A 203 1.87 -26.38 11.24
C ALA A 203 3.06 -26.62 12.18
N CYS A 204 3.31 -25.73 13.15
CA CYS A 204 4.33 -25.91 14.18
C CYS A 204 3.88 -26.81 15.36
N GLY A 205 2.72 -27.46 15.29
CA GLY A 205 2.19 -28.30 16.38
C GLY A 205 1.66 -27.51 17.58
N ARG A 206 1.49 -26.19 17.45
CA ARG A 206 1.02 -25.27 18.51
C ARG A 206 -0.49 -25.02 18.39
N GLN A 207 -1.25 -26.08 18.17
CA GLN A 207 -2.69 -26.03 17.89
C GLN A 207 -3.50 -25.37 19.01
N ALA A 208 -3.19 -25.67 20.28
CA ALA A 208 -3.86 -25.05 21.42
C ALA A 208 -3.71 -23.52 21.44
N GLU A 209 -2.53 -23.01 21.09
CA GLU A 209 -2.28 -21.57 20.98
C GLU A 209 -3.06 -20.94 19.82
N ALA A 210 -3.14 -21.63 18.67
CA ALA A 210 -3.92 -21.17 17.53
C ALA A 210 -5.41 -21.04 17.89
N LEU A 211 -6.00 -22.05 18.53
CA LEU A 211 -7.40 -22.00 18.96
C LEU A 211 -7.65 -20.85 19.98
N ALA A 212 -6.74 -20.67 20.93
CA ALA A 212 -6.83 -19.56 21.90
C ALA A 212 -6.70 -18.17 21.23
N LEU A 213 -5.89 -18.04 20.18
CA LEU A 213 -5.79 -16.80 19.39
C LEU A 213 -7.07 -16.52 18.60
N TYR A 214 -7.65 -17.53 17.96
CA TYR A 214 -8.92 -17.40 17.24
C TYR A 214 -10.04 -16.89 18.17
N GLU A 215 -10.19 -17.48 19.36
CA GLU A 215 -11.20 -17.03 20.34
C GLU A 215 -10.96 -15.63 20.89
N ARG A 216 -9.70 -15.18 20.95
CA ARG A 216 -9.39 -13.78 21.28
C ARG A 216 -9.81 -12.84 20.16
N LEU A 217 -9.50 -13.17 18.92
CA LEU A 217 -9.88 -12.36 17.76
C LEU A 217 -11.40 -12.31 17.58
N ARG A 218 -12.10 -13.45 17.71
CA ARG A 218 -13.57 -13.52 17.61
C ARG A 218 -14.25 -12.56 18.58
N ARG A 219 -13.81 -12.54 19.85
CA ARG A 219 -14.32 -11.61 20.85
C ARG A 219 -14.02 -10.16 20.47
N ARG A 220 -12.80 -9.85 20.05
CA ARG A 220 -12.44 -8.51 19.59
C ARG A 220 -13.32 -8.02 18.45
N LEU A 221 -13.56 -8.84 17.42
CA LEU A 221 -14.41 -8.45 16.28
C LEU A 221 -15.86 -8.21 16.71
N ALA A 222 -16.39 -9.03 17.62
CA ALA A 222 -17.71 -8.81 18.19
C ALA A 222 -17.78 -7.52 19.02
N ASP A 223 -16.77 -7.26 19.84
CA ASP A 223 -16.73 -6.10 20.75
C ASP A 223 -16.49 -4.77 19.99
N GLU A 224 -15.59 -4.76 18.99
CA GLU A 224 -15.20 -3.53 18.28
C GLU A 224 -16.08 -3.24 17.04
N LEU A 225 -16.55 -4.28 16.35
CA LEU A 225 -17.29 -4.14 15.09
C LEU A 225 -18.72 -4.70 15.14
N GLY A 226 -19.08 -5.47 16.17
CA GLY A 226 -20.37 -6.15 16.22
C GLY A 226 -20.50 -7.29 15.19
N THR A 227 -19.37 -7.79 14.68
CA THR A 227 -19.35 -8.79 13.60
C THR A 227 -18.70 -10.09 14.03
N ASP A 228 -19.15 -11.20 13.44
CA ASP A 228 -18.46 -12.48 13.50
C ASP A 228 -17.21 -12.51 12.61
N PRO A 229 -16.25 -13.42 12.87
CA PRO A 229 -15.14 -13.67 11.96
C PRO A 229 -15.57 -14.05 10.54
N SER A 230 -14.75 -13.65 9.58
CA SER A 230 -14.90 -13.98 8.17
C SER A 230 -15.04 -15.49 7.92
N ALA A 231 -15.70 -15.84 6.80
CA ALA A 231 -15.86 -17.23 6.39
C ALA A 231 -14.51 -17.96 6.21
N GLU A 232 -13.46 -17.25 5.81
CA GLU A 232 -12.12 -17.78 5.69
C GLU A 232 -11.53 -18.13 7.06
N LEU A 233 -11.59 -17.21 8.03
CA LEU A 233 -11.06 -17.47 9.36
C LEU A 233 -11.81 -18.62 10.05
N ARG A 234 -13.14 -18.69 9.87
CA ARG A 234 -13.96 -19.82 10.36
C ARG A 234 -13.55 -21.15 9.73
N ARG A 235 -13.20 -21.18 8.44
CA ARG A 235 -12.69 -22.39 7.77
C ARG A 235 -11.35 -22.83 8.34
N ILE A 236 -10.43 -21.89 8.58
CA ILE A 236 -9.13 -22.16 9.21
C ILE A 236 -9.35 -22.73 10.62
N HIS A 237 -10.19 -22.11 11.43
CA HIS A 237 -10.53 -22.62 12.76
C HIS A 237 -11.13 -24.03 12.71
N ALA A 238 -12.07 -24.30 11.80
CA ALA A 238 -12.66 -25.62 11.64
C ALA A 238 -11.63 -26.69 11.25
N SER A 239 -10.63 -26.33 10.44
CA SER A 239 -9.53 -27.24 10.09
C SER A 239 -8.62 -27.55 11.29
N LEU A 240 -8.36 -26.55 12.15
CA LEU A 240 -7.59 -26.72 13.37
C LEU A 240 -8.29 -27.58 14.42
N LEU A 241 -9.60 -27.82 14.33
CA LEU A 241 -10.32 -28.72 15.24
C LEU A 241 -10.27 -30.18 14.80
N ARG A 242 -9.89 -30.47 13.56
CA ARG A 242 -9.82 -31.83 13.03
C ARG A 242 -8.43 -32.43 13.27
N PRO A 243 -8.32 -33.69 13.68
CA PRO A 243 -7.05 -34.40 13.64
C PRO A 243 -6.61 -34.56 12.17
N GLY A 244 -5.55 -33.90 11.74
CA GLY A 244 -5.05 -33.96 10.35
C GLY A 244 -3.99 -32.90 10.02
N PRO A 245 -3.31 -33.01 8.86
CA PRO A 245 -2.35 -31.99 8.43
C PRO A 245 -3.05 -30.63 8.25
N PRO A 246 -2.35 -29.50 8.51
CA PRO A 246 -2.92 -28.16 8.41
C PRO A 246 -3.41 -27.86 6.98
N PRO A 247 -4.36 -26.93 6.81
CA PRO A 247 -4.90 -26.58 5.49
C PRO A 247 -3.81 -25.99 4.58
N ASP A 248 -3.93 -26.25 3.27
CA ASP A 248 -3.05 -25.67 2.25
C ASP A 248 -3.33 -24.16 2.08
N VAL A 249 -2.26 -23.37 2.12
CA VAL A 249 -2.24 -21.90 2.01
C VAL A 249 -2.73 -21.43 0.63
N ALA A 250 -2.75 -22.32 -0.37
CA ALA A 250 -3.36 -22.04 -1.68
C ALA A 250 -4.86 -21.67 -1.61
N THR A 251 -5.52 -21.81 -0.45
CA THR A 251 -6.92 -21.41 -0.25
C THR A 251 -7.14 -19.95 0.14
N PHE A 252 -6.09 -19.15 0.37
CA PHE A 252 -6.25 -17.70 0.49
C PHE A 252 -6.46 -17.10 -0.91
N PRO A 253 -7.63 -16.49 -1.23
CA PRO A 253 -7.74 -15.70 -2.44
C PRO A 253 -6.78 -14.52 -2.27
N GLY A 254 -5.65 -14.56 -2.95
CA GLY A 254 -4.75 -13.41 -2.97
C GLY A 254 -5.55 -12.22 -3.47
N VAL A 255 -5.54 -11.11 -2.72
CA VAL A 255 -6.16 -9.85 -3.16
C VAL A 255 -5.64 -9.57 -4.57
N ALA A 256 -6.52 -9.70 -5.57
CA ALA A 256 -6.20 -9.32 -6.92
C ALA A 256 -6.11 -7.80 -6.91
N MET A 257 -4.90 -7.26 -7.07
CA MET A 257 -4.77 -5.84 -7.31
C MET A 257 -5.43 -5.53 -8.65
N PHE A 258 -6.50 -4.75 -8.62
CA PHE A 258 -7.03 -4.12 -9.81
C PHE A 258 -5.97 -3.17 -10.36
N SER A 259 -5.43 -3.48 -11.54
CA SER A 259 -4.47 -2.63 -12.24
C SER A 259 -5.12 -1.73 -13.30
N GLY A 260 -6.46 -1.67 -13.33
CA GLY A 260 -7.20 -0.84 -14.27
C GLY A 260 -7.24 0.63 -13.83
N VAL A 261 -7.31 1.53 -14.80
CA VAL A 261 -7.67 2.93 -14.56
C VAL A 261 -9.18 2.97 -14.31
N VAL A 262 -9.60 3.41 -13.12
CA VAL A 262 -11.01 3.70 -12.85
C VAL A 262 -11.33 5.03 -13.51
N GLU A 263 -11.92 5.00 -14.70
CA GLU A 263 -12.49 6.22 -15.28
C GLU A 263 -13.75 6.61 -14.50
N PRO A 264 -13.92 7.89 -14.11
CA PRO A 264 -15.13 8.32 -13.45
C PRO A 264 -16.30 8.20 -14.43
N CYS A 265 -17.32 7.40 -14.05
CA CYS A 265 -18.56 7.33 -14.81
C CYS A 265 -19.17 8.74 -14.97
N ALA A 266 -19.24 9.23 -16.19
CA ALA A 266 -20.00 10.43 -16.54
C ALA A 266 -21.49 10.07 -16.57
N GLY A 267 -22.12 9.96 -15.40
CA GLY A 267 -23.55 9.72 -15.27
C GLY A 267 -23.95 9.53 -13.82
N ALA A 268 -24.81 10.41 -13.29
CA ALA A 268 -25.42 10.23 -11.98
C ALA A 268 -26.45 9.11 -12.07
N CYS A 269 -26.16 7.94 -11.48
CA CYS A 269 -27.18 6.94 -11.21
C CYS A 269 -27.85 7.27 -9.88
N ASP A 270 -29.12 7.64 -9.92
CA ASP A 270 -29.96 7.81 -8.74
C ASP A 270 -30.39 6.42 -8.24
N ILE A 271 -30.14 6.11 -6.96
CA ILE A 271 -30.46 4.79 -6.37
C ILE A 271 -31.52 4.86 -5.27
N SER A 272 -32.44 5.82 -5.35
CA SER A 272 -33.55 5.93 -4.39
C SER A 272 -34.68 4.90 -4.60
N GLY A 273 -34.40 3.68 -5.07
CA GLY A 273 -35.40 2.63 -5.30
C GLY A 273 -34.79 1.24 -5.43
N LYS A 274 -35.56 0.20 -5.06
CA LYS A 274 -35.17 -1.22 -5.14
C LYS A 274 -34.41 -1.50 -6.44
N VAL A 275 -33.21 -2.08 -6.31
CA VAL A 275 -32.35 -2.49 -7.43
C VAL A 275 -33.06 -3.61 -8.21
N GLU A 276 -33.82 -3.25 -9.22
CA GLU A 276 -34.33 -4.16 -10.26
C GLU A 276 -33.58 -3.87 -11.56
N GLY A 277 -32.37 -4.42 -11.67
CA GLY A 277 -31.61 -4.44 -12.93
C GLY A 277 -30.12 -4.19 -12.77
N VAL A 278 -29.30 -5.14 -13.26
CA VAL A 278 -27.84 -5.02 -13.38
C VAL A 278 -27.53 -4.58 -14.80
N CYS A 279 -26.87 -3.43 -14.98
CA CYS A 279 -26.30 -3.05 -16.27
C CYS A 279 -24.94 -3.74 -16.43
N VAL A 280 -24.86 -4.73 -17.33
CA VAL A 280 -23.61 -5.36 -17.74
C VAL A 280 -23.11 -4.66 -19.00
N MET A 281 -21.93 -4.04 -18.94
CA MET A 281 -21.26 -3.52 -20.14
C MET A 281 -20.56 -4.67 -20.87
N PRO A 282 -20.74 -4.84 -22.18
CA PRO A 282 -20.11 -5.92 -22.92
C PRO A 282 -18.65 -5.54 -23.27
N GLY A 283 -17.72 -5.97 -22.43
CA GLY A 283 -16.29 -6.05 -22.71
C GLY A 283 -15.82 -7.47 -22.44
N LYS A 284 -15.04 -8.08 -23.33
CA LYS A 284 -14.65 -9.49 -23.28
C LYS A 284 -14.15 -9.93 -21.88
N GLY A 285 -14.99 -10.69 -21.18
CA GLY A 285 -14.57 -11.67 -20.18
C GLY A 285 -14.63 -11.29 -18.71
N GLU A 286 -14.71 -10.01 -18.32
CA GLU A 286 -14.67 -9.63 -16.89
C GLU A 286 -15.50 -8.36 -16.65
N GLY A 287 -16.64 -8.48 -15.97
CA GLY A 287 -17.52 -7.35 -15.66
C GLY A 287 -17.42 -6.95 -14.19
N LEU A 288 -16.88 -5.75 -13.92
CA LEU A 288 -16.94 -5.12 -12.60
C LEU A 288 -18.21 -4.27 -12.50
N CYS A 289 -19.05 -4.52 -11.50
CA CYS A 289 -20.19 -3.65 -11.20
C CYS A 289 -19.85 -2.78 -9.98
N VAL A 290 -19.89 -1.45 -10.17
CA VAL A 290 -19.66 -0.47 -9.10
C VAL A 290 -21.00 0.10 -8.69
N ILE A 291 -21.40 -0.11 -7.44
CA ILE A 291 -22.60 0.51 -6.86
C ILE A 291 -22.13 1.64 -5.94
N SER A 292 -22.47 2.88 -6.30
CA SER A 292 -22.16 4.07 -5.50
C SER A 292 -23.43 4.67 -4.91
N GLY A 293 -23.59 4.67 -3.59
CA GLY A 293 -24.72 5.30 -2.91
C GLY A 293 -24.33 6.28 -1.81
N ARG A 294 -25.25 7.21 -1.48
CA ARG A 294 -25.17 8.04 -0.28
C ARG A 294 -25.79 7.27 0.89
N GLY A 295 -25.01 7.01 1.93
CA GLY A 295 -25.56 6.61 3.23
C GLY A 295 -26.10 7.81 3.99
N GLU A 296 -27.01 7.57 4.95
CA GLU A 296 -27.38 8.59 5.93
C GLU A 296 -26.13 9.12 6.65
N GLY A 297 -25.94 10.45 6.63
CA GLY A 297 -24.80 11.12 7.24
C GLY A 297 -23.64 11.50 6.30
N ASP A 298 -23.93 11.82 5.02
CA ASP A 298 -22.99 12.37 4.02
C ASP A 298 -21.74 11.50 3.72
N ARG A 299 -21.75 10.24 4.17
CA ARG A 299 -20.72 9.25 3.87
C ARG A 299 -21.02 8.59 2.52
N ARG A 300 -20.08 8.72 1.58
CA ARG A 300 -20.07 7.95 0.33
C ARG A 300 -19.47 6.58 0.63
N PHE A 301 -20.19 5.52 0.25
CA PHE A 301 -19.67 4.17 0.31
C PHE A 301 -19.46 3.64 -1.12
N LEU A 302 -18.35 2.94 -1.31
CA LEU A 302 -18.03 2.17 -2.51
C LEU A 302 -18.18 0.69 -2.13
N ALA A 303 -19.13 0.00 -2.75
CA ALA A 303 -19.25 -1.45 -2.65
C ALA A 303 -18.90 -2.08 -4.01
N PHE A 304 -18.01 -3.08 -3.97
CA PHE A 304 -17.68 -3.90 -5.12
C PHE A 304 -18.38 -5.24 -4.96
N VAL A 305 -19.19 -5.63 -5.93
CA VAL A 305 -19.75 -6.99 -5.99
C VAL A 305 -19.07 -7.73 -7.13
N TRP A 306 -18.33 -8.77 -6.78
CA TRP A 306 -17.75 -9.71 -7.74
C TRP A 306 -18.77 -10.82 -8.00
N SER A 307 -19.13 -11.02 -9.27
CA SER A 307 -19.86 -12.22 -9.71
C SER A 307 -18.94 -13.05 -10.60
N ALA A 308 -18.56 -14.24 -10.13
CA ALA A 308 -17.96 -15.25 -11.00
C ALA A 308 -19.11 -16.03 -11.63
N VAL A 309 -19.17 -16.06 -12.97
CA VAL A 309 -19.86 -17.12 -13.71
C VAL A 309 -18.80 -18.04 -14.25
#